data_AF-A0A1J4K9Q3-F1
#
_entry.id   AF-A0A1J4K9Q3-F1
#
_cell.length_a   1.000
_cell.length_b   1.000
_cell.length_c   1.000
_cell.angle_alpha   90.00
_cell.angle_beta   90.00
_cell.angle_gamma   90.00
#
_symmetry.space_group_name_H-M   'P 1'
#
loop_
_entity.id
_entity.type
_entity.pdbx_description
1 polymer ?
#
loop_
_entity_poly.entity_id
_entity_poly.type
_entity_poly.pdbx_seq_one_letter_code
_entity_poly.pdbx_strand_id
1 'polypeptide(L)'
;MGKYTNDQVGWIITCSILSVMFFILLVVYLYFSRNDFRKPTQPLTKASYITYILAVLFRSIGYACQAGILGLSDSILHERIYMFISSFPGYMTAAAYCIIFFSWCSICIECMEKKTTKMFERIRIILIILLAIIIVFFISIIIVIFNISQKHIGLINTIEAAFAIFRDIAVSVAFVGYLISIWKLFVNPCSFLDNYESTITTLCVTITSALIVRVISILVYSILRSQNKTCFLDSSKYLCIFIIEQLLSEFFPLGVICLSRVLADKNRATDDPDYDFRQFA
;
A
#
# COMPACT_ATOMS: atom_id res chain seq x y z
N MET A 1 15.44 -1.18 -35.48
CA MET A 1 15.56 -1.64 -34.08
C MET A 1 16.61 -0.77 -33.40
N GLY A 2 16.19 0.16 -32.55
CA GLY A 2 17.14 0.91 -31.72
C GLY A 2 17.82 -0.02 -30.71
N LYS A 3 19.12 0.18 -30.45
CA LYS A 3 19.80 -0.55 -29.39
C LYS A 3 19.26 -0.06 -28.05
N TYR A 4 18.65 -0.94 -27.26
CA TYR A 4 18.30 -0.63 -25.86
C TYR A 4 19.57 -0.28 -25.09
N THR A 5 19.49 0.72 -24.21
CA THR A 5 20.56 0.97 -23.26
C THR A 5 20.52 -0.11 -22.17
N ASN A 6 21.68 -0.49 -21.62
CA ASN A 6 21.76 -1.46 -20.51
C ASN A 6 20.85 -1.07 -19.34
N ASP A 7 20.66 0.23 -19.14
CA ASP A 7 19.78 0.78 -18.12
C ASP A 7 18.31 0.43 -18.35
N GLN A 8 17.80 0.61 -19.57
CA GLN A 8 16.41 0.28 -19.91
C GLN A 8 16.12 -1.20 -19.66
N VAL A 9 17.07 -2.08 -19.98
CA VAL A 9 16.95 -3.52 -19.75
C VAL A 9 16.79 -3.82 -18.26
N GLY A 10 17.56 -3.16 -17.39
CA GLY A 10 17.45 -3.31 -15.94
C GLY A 10 16.07 -2.92 -15.40
N TRP A 11 15.51 -1.82 -15.87
CA TRP A 11 14.15 -1.38 -15.49
C TRP A 11 13.07 -2.36 -15.97
N ILE A 12 13.16 -2.83 -17.22
CA ILE A 12 12.21 -3.80 -17.78
C ILE A 12 12.21 -5.09 -16.97
N ILE A 13 13.39 -5.64 -16.67
CA ILE A 13 13.53 -6.87 -15.87
C ILE A 13 12.93 -6.65 -14.47
N THR A 14 13.27 -5.55 -13.82
CA THR A 14 12.79 -5.25 -12.46
C THR A 14 11.27 -5.13 -12.40
N CYS A 15 10.66 -4.35 -13.30
CA CYS A 15 9.21 -4.22 -13.37
C CYS A 15 8.54 -5.57 -13.68
N SER A 16 9.13 -6.38 -14.56
CA SER A 16 8.61 -7.71 -14.88
C SER A 16 8.61 -8.64 -13.66
N ILE A 17 9.72 -8.67 -12.90
CA ILE A 17 9.84 -9.47 -11.68
C ILE A 17 8.82 -9.01 -10.64
N LEU A 18 8.72 -7.70 -10.38
CA LEU A 18 7.76 -7.16 -9.42
C LEU A 18 6.32 -7.48 -9.82
N SER A 19 5.98 -7.36 -11.11
CA SER A 19 4.65 -7.72 -11.61
C SER A 19 4.27 -9.17 -11.30
N VAL A 20 5.20 -10.11 -11.55
CA VAL A 20 5.02 -11.53 -11.25
C VAL A 20 4.90 -11.76 -9.74
N MET A 21 5.74 -11.12 -8.93
CA MET A 21 5.68 -11.23 -7.47
C MET A 21 4.32 -10.79 -6.91
N PHE A 22 3.80 -9.63 -7.35
CA PHE A 22 2.48 -9.16 -6.95
C PHE A 22 1.35 -10.04 -7.49
N PHE A 23 1.50 -10.61 -8.69
CA PHE A 23 0.52 -11.55 -9.23
C PHE A 23 0.44 -12.84 -8.42
N ILE A 24 1.59 -13.40 -8.02
CA ILE A 24 1.64 -14.57 -7.13
C ILE A 24 0.96 -14.24 -5.79
N LEU A 25 1.28 -13.07 -5.22
CA LEU A 25 0.67 -12.61 -3.97
C LEU A 25 -0.86 -12.50 -4.09
N LEU A 26 -1.37 -11.98 -5.21
CA LEU A 26 -2.79 -11.91 -5.51
C LEU A 26 -3.44 -13.29 -5.54
N VAL A 27 -2.84 -14.24 -6.27
CA VAL A 27 -3.38 -15.61 -6.39
C VAL A 27 -3.42 -16.30 -5.03
N VAL A 28 -2.33 -16.21 -4.25
CA VAL A 28 -2.27 -16.78 -2.90
C VAL A 28 -3.36 -16.17 -2.02
N TYR A 29 -3.49 -14.84 -2.02
CA TYR A 29 -4.50 -14.17 -1.22
C TYR A 29 -5.93 -14.58 -1.61
N LEU A 30 -6.24 -14.61 -2.92
CA LEU A 30 -7.55 -15.04 -3.41
C LEU A 30 -7.88 -16.48 -3.01
N TYR A 31 -6.88 -17.38 -3.04
CA TYR A 31 -7.04 -18.77 -2.65
C TYR A 31 -7.49 -18.89 -1.18
N PHE A 32 -6.82 -18.18 -0.26
CA PHE A 32 -7.15 -18.22 1.17
C PHE A 32 -8.41 -17.42 1.51
N SER A 33 -8.69 -16.31 0.82
CA SER A 33 -9.87 -15.48 1.10
C SER A 33 -11.19 -16.04 0.52
N ARG A 34 -11.15 -17.07 -0.35
CA ARG A 34 -12.34 -17.59 -1.05
C ARG A 34 -13.49 -17.98 -0.11
N ASN A 35 -13.17 -18.53 1.06
CA ASN A 35 -14.16 -19.01 2.02
C ASN A 35 -14.79 -17.85 2.80
N ASP A 36 -14.02 -16.79 3.07
CA ASP A 36 -14.48 -15.63 3.82
C ASP A 36 -15.45 -14.78 2.99
N PHE A 37 -15.32 -14.75 1.66
CA PHE A 37 -16.29 -14.09 0.77
C PHE A 37 -17.69 -14.71 0.81
N ARG A 38 -17.78 -16.02 1.06
CA ARG A 38 -19.05 -16.75 1.14
C ARG A 38 -19.75 -16.56 2.47
N LYS A 39 -19.01 -16.23 3.53
CA LYS A 39 -19.57 -16.06 4.88
C LYS A 39 -20.25 -14.68 5.02
N PRO A 40 -21.29 -14.56 5.86
CA PRO A 40 -21.88 -13.28 6.22
C PRO A 40 -20.95 -12.55 7.21
N THR A 41 -19.85 -11.98 6.70
CA THR A 41 -18.94 -11.13 7.49
C THR A 41 -19.36 -9.66 7.46
N GLN A 42 -18.84 -8.88 8.41
CA GLN A 42 -19.12 -7.45 8.49
C GLN A 42 -18.75 -6.73 7.17
N PRO A 43 -19.54 -5.73 6.73
CA PRO A 43 -19.34 -5.07 5.44
C PRO A 43 -17.97 -4.39 5.33
N LEU A 44 -17.44 -3.87 6.44
CA LEU A 44 -16.13 -3.22 6.47
C LEU A 44 -14.99 -4.20 6.22
N THR A 45 -15.09 -5.41 6.77
CA THR A 45 -14.11 -6.47 6.56
C THR A 45 -14.14 -6.98 5.12
N LYS A 46 -15.32 -7.09 4.51
CA LYS A 46 -15.42 -7.38 3.07
C LYS A 46 -14.79 -6.27 2.22
N ALA A 47 -15.02 -5.01 2.60
CA ALA A 47 -14.42 -3.88 1.92
C ALA A 47 -12.88 -3.90 2.00
N SER A 48 -12.29 -4.30 3.14
CA SER A 48 -10.84 -4.42 3.27
C SER A 48 -10.25 -5.54 2.40
N TYR A 49 -10.95 -6.67 2.25
CA TYR A 49 -10.54 -7.73 1.32
C TYR A 49 -10.57 -7.27 -0.14
N ILE A 50 -11.66 -6.62 -0.54
CA ILE A 50 -11.82 -6.12 -1.91
C ILE A 50 -10.77 -5.06 -2.22
N THR A 51 -10.52 -4.12 -1.30
CA THR A 51 -9.54 -3.05 -1.54
C THR A 51 -8.11 -3.57 -1.57
N TYR A 52 -7.76 -4.57 -0.75
CA TYR A 52 -6.49 -5.28 -0.85
C TYR A 52 -6.32 -5.92 -2.23
N ILE A 53 -7.31 -6.71 -2.68
CA ILE A 53 -7.29 -7.38 -3.99
C ILE A 53 -7.10 -6.37 -5.11
N LEU A 54 -7.85 -5.27 -5.09
CA LEU A 54 -7.73 -4.21 -6.09
C LEU A 54 -6.34 -3.57 -6.06
N ALA A 55 -5.79 -3.26 -4.88
CA ALA A 55 -4.46 -2.67 -4.77
C ALA A 55 -3.37 -3.57 -5.35
N VAL A 56 -3.36 -4.87 -5.01
CA VAL A 56 -2.37 -5.83 -5.53
C VAL A 56 -2.55 -6.04 -7.04
N LEU A 57 -3.79 -6.11 -7.51
CA LEU A 57 -4.11 -6.24 -8.94
C LEU A 57 -3.61 -5.04 -9.75
N PHE A 58 -3.94 -3.81 -9.32
CA PHE A 58 -3.49 -2.60 -10.00
C PHE A 58 -1.97 -2.46 -9.96
N ARG A 59 -1.30 -2.93 -8.91
CA ARG A 59 0.17 -2.99 -8.86
C ARG A 59 0.76 -3.96 -9.86
N SER A 60 0.24 -5.20 -9.90
CA SER A 60 0.72 -6.21 -10.84
C SER A 60 0.54 -5.75 -12.30
N ILE A 61 -0.64 -5.22 -12.64
CA ILE A 61 -0.94 -4.67 -13.97
C ILE A 61 -0.08 -3.44 -14.26
N GLY A 62 0.07 -2.53 -13.29
CA GLY A 62 0.90 -1.33 -13.45
C GLY A 62 2.32 -1.68 -13.85
N TYR A 63 2.98 -2.57 -13.10
CA TYR A 63 4.33 -3.00 -13.44
C TYR A 63 4.43 -3.75 -14.76
N ALA A 64 3.45 -4.59 -15.11
CA ALA A 64 3.41 -5.26 -16.41
C ALA A 64 3.33 -4.25 -17.57
N CYS A 65 2.43 -3.27 -17.46
CA CYS A 65 2.27 -2.22 -18.45
C CYS A 65 3.52 -1.35 -18.54
N GLN A 66 4.16 -1.02 -17.41
CA GLN A 66 5.40 -0.25 -17.38
C GLN A 66 6.53 -0.98 -18.11
N ALA A 67 6.71 -2.28 -17.86
CA ALA A 67 7.70 -3.11 -18.54
C ALA A 67 7.41 -3.18 -20.05
N GLY A 68 6.14 -3.35 -20.44
CA GLY A 68 5.73 -3.39 -21.85
C GLY A 68 6.01 -2.09 -22.60
N ILE A 69 5.67 -0.93 -22.00
CA ILE A 69 5.91 0.39 -22.62
C ILE A 69 7.40 0.68 -22.74
N LEU A 70 8.19 0.37 -21.71
CA LEU A 70 9.65 0.49 -21.78
C LEU A 70 10.24 -0.40 -22.88
N GLY A 71 9.68 -1.60 -23.06
CA GLY A 71 10.03 -2.52 -24.14
C GLY A 71 9.71 -1.97 -25.53
N LEU A 72 8.68 -1.16 -25.71
CA LEU A 72 8.33 -0.58 -27.02
C LEU A 72 9.23 0.61 -27.43
N SER A 73 10.06 1.12 -26.52
CA SER A 73 10.96 2.28 -26.75
C SER A 73 10.26 3.57 -27.21
N ASP A 74 8.96 3.72 -26.93
CA ASP A 74 8.22 4.97 -27.22
C ASP A 74 8.32 5.92 -26.02
N SER A 75 9.23 6.90 -26.12
CA SER A 75 9.49 7.87 -25.05
C SER A 75 8.31 8.79 -24.77
N ILE A 76 7.52 9.13 -25.79
CA ILE A 76 6.36 10.04 -25.66
C ILE A 76 5.23 9.33 -24.94
N LEU A 77 4.94 8.09 -25.34
CA LEU A 77 3.94 7.26 -24.70
C LEU A 77 4.36 6.95 -23.26
N HIS A 78 5.65 6.67 -23.05
CA HIS A 78 6.21 6.44 -21.73
C HIS A 78 5.95 7.63 -20.82
N GLU A 79 6.35 8.85 -21.16
CA GLU A 79 6.17 10.00 -20.26
C GLU A 79 4.71 10.29 -19.88
N ARG A 80 3.76 10.13 -20.81
CA ARG A 80 2.33 10.39 -20.54
C ARG A 80 1.69 9.30 -19.70
N ILE A 81 1.91 8.05 -20.07
CA ILE A 81 1.24 6.92 -19.42
C ILE A 81 1.97 6.52 -18.14
N TYR A 82 3.29 6.75 -18.04
CA TYR A 82 4.09 6.44 -16.86
C TYR A 82 3.50 7.07 -15.60
N MET A 83 3.05 8.33 -15.66
CA MET A 83 2.45 8.97 -14.49
C MET A 83 1.18 8.24 -14.03
N PHE A 84 0.35 7.79 -14.97
CA PHE A 84 -0.83 7.00 -14.63
C PHE A 84 -0.45 5.62 -14.08
N ILE A 85 0.40 4.89 -14.81
CA ILE A 85 0.80 3.52 -14.47
C ILE A 85 1.57 3.45 -13.15
N SER A 86 2.42 4.44 -12.86
CA SER A 86 3.25 4.47 -11.66
C SER A 86 2.50 5.06 -10.47
N SER A 87 1.82 6.18 -10.64
CA SER A 87 1.22 6.90 -9.50
C SER A 87 -0.10 6.28 -9.06
N PHE A 88 -0.98 5.85 -9.98
CA PHE A 88 -2.31 5.34 -9.62
C PHE A 88 -2.27 4.13 -8.69
N PRO A 89 -1.46 3.08 -8.97
CA PRO A 89 -1.32 1.97 -8.03
C PRO A 89 -0.86 2.43 -6.65
N GLY A 90 -0.04 3.49 -6.57
CA GLY A 90 0.38 4.13 -5.32
C GLY A 90 -0.77 4.68 -4.49
N TYR A 91 -1.72 5.38 -5.11
CA TYR A 91 -2.91 5.89 -4.46
C TYR A 91 -3.86 4.76 -4.04
N MET A 92 -4.02 3.74 -4.88
CA MET A 92 -4.85 2.56 -4.57
C MET A 92 -4.29 1.78 -3.37
N THR A 93 -2.98 1.57 -3.30
CA THR A 93 -2.33 0.92 -2.15
C THR A 93 -2.53 1.74 -0.87
N ALA A 94 -2.35 3.07 -0.91
CA ALA A 94 -2.56 3.92 0.26
C ALA A 94 -4.03 3.88 0.74
N ALA A 95 -4.99 3.94 -0.19
CA ALA A 95 -6.41 3.80 0.12
C ALA A 95 -6.73 2.42 0.75
N ALA A 96 -6.16 1.34 0.20
CA ALA A 96 -6.31 0.00 0.75
C ALA A 96 -5.74 -0.09 2.17
N TYR A 97 -4.56 0.48 2.44
CA TYR A 97 -3.99 0.53 3.79
C TYR A 97 -4.90 1.27 4.78
N CYS A 98 -5.50 2.40 4.40
CA CYS A 98 -6.48 3.10 5.24
C CYS A 98 -7.67 2.20 5.61
N ILE A 99 -8.23 1.47 4.64
CA ILE A 99 -9.42 0.62 4.85
C ILE A 99 -9.07 -0.63 5.66
N ILE A 100 -7.93 -1.27 5.38
CA ILE A 100 -7.44 -2.44 6.12
C ILE A 100 -7.13 -2.07 7.56
N PHE A 101 -6.38 -0.98 7.77
CA PHE A 101 -6.08 -0.46 9.09
C PHE A 101 -7.38 -0.20 9.84
N PHE A 102 -8.33 0.51 9.23
CA PHE A 102 -9.61 0.81 9.86
C PHE A 102 -10.44 -0.44 10.20
N SER A 103 -10.46 -1.45 9.32
CA SER A 103 -11.10 -2.74 9.57
C SER A 103 -10.51 -3.43 10.80
N TRP A 104 -9.19 -3.50 10.92
CA TRP A 104 -8.52 -4.09 12.09
C TRP A 104 -8.74 -3.29 13.37
N CYS A 105 -8.74 -1.97 13.26
CA CYS A 105 -9.04 -1.08 14.36
C CYS A 105 -10.45 -1.32 14.92
N SER A 106 -11.44 -1.47 14.02
CA SER A 106 -12.82 -1.78 14.40
C SER A 106 -12.91 -3.09 15.18
N ILE A 107 -12.20 -4.13 14.71
CA ILE A 107 -12.14 -5.43 15.38
C ILE A 107 -11.54 -5.29 16.79
N CYS A 108 -10.41 -4.58 16.94
CA CYS A 108 -9.80 -4.36 18.25
C CYS A 108 -10.75 -3.68 19.25
N ILE A 109 -11.57 -2.73 18.78
CA ILE A 109 -12.51 -2.02 19.64
C ILE A 109 -13.73 -2.85 19.98
N GLU A 110 -14.19 -3.70 19.08
CA GLU A 110 -15.26 -4.65 19.43
C GLU A 110 -14.80 -5.62 20.53
N CYS A 111 -13.51 -5.96 20.58
CA CYS A 111 -12.92 -6.76 21.65
C CYS A 111 -12.72 -5.97 22.96
N MET A 112 -12.43 -4.67 22.90
CA MET A 112 -12.20 -3.83 24.09
C MET A 112 -13.53 -3.20 24.59
N GLU A 113 -13.95 -3.49 25.82
CA GLU A 113 -15.23 -3.03 26.39
C GLU A 113 -15.59 -1.55 26.13
N LYS A 114 -16.90 -1.30 25.95
CA LYS A 114 -17.63 -0.12 25.43
C LYS A 114 -17.18 1.31 25.79
N LYS A 115 -16.24 1.54 26.71
CA LYS A 115 -15.85 2.89 27.18
C LYS A 115 -15.12 3.74 26.12
N THR A 116 -14.64 3.17 25.02
CA THR A 116 -13.79 3.85 24.02
C THR A 116 -14.50 4.27 22.72
N THR A 117 -15.80 4.01 22.60
CA THR A 117 -16.60 4.24 21.36
C THR A 117 -16.49 5.67 20.80
N LYS A 118 -16.44 6.70 21.66
CA LYS A 118 -16.35 8.10 21.22
C LYS A 118 -15.02 8.45 20.54
N MET A 119 -13.91 7.83 20.94
CA MET A 119 -12.60 8.07 20.32
C MET A 119 -12.55 7.45 18.93
N PHE A 120 -13.08 6.23 18.79
CA PHE A 120 -13.14 5.53 17.51
C PHE A 120 -13.93 6.30 16.46
N GLU A 121 -15.12 6.80 16.83
CA GLU A 121 -15.95 7.60 15.95
C GLU A 121 -15.20 8.82 15.39
N ARG A 122 -14.42 9.51 16.22
CA ARG A 122 -13.58 10.64 15.77
C ARG A 122 -12.53 10.20 14.76
N ILE A 123 -11.84 9.09 15.01
CA ILE A 123 -10.75 8.64 14.13
C ILE A 123 -11.30 8.08 12.82
N ARG A 124 -12.45 7.39 12.88
CA ARG A 124 -13.22 7.01 11.69
C ARG A 124 -13.52 8.21 10.80
N ILE A 125 -14.04 9.28 11.38
CA ILE A 125 -14.34 10.51 10.65
C ILE A 125 -13.07 11.11 10.02
N ILE A 126 -11.96 11.18 10.77
CA ILE A 126 -10.67 11.69 10.26
C ILE A 126 -10.19 10.85 9.07
N LEU A 127 -10.26 9.51 9.16
CA LEU A 127 -9.82 8.62 8.09
C LEU A 127 -10.72 8.71 6.85
N ILE A 128 -12.03 8.86 7.02
CA ILE A 128 -12.97 9.07 5.89
C ILE A 128 -12.66 10.40 5.20
N ILE A 129 -12.43 11.47 5.96
CA ILE A 129 -12.02 12.77 5.42
C ILE A 129 -10.70 12.63 4.66
N LEU A 130 -9.72 11.94 5.24
CA LEU A 130 -8.43 11.71 4.62
C LEU A 130 -8.56 10.90 3.32
N LEU A 131 -9.38 9.86 3.31
CA LEU A 131 -9.66 9.06 2.11
C LEU A 131 -10.34 9.91 1.01
N ALA A 132 -11.30 10.75 1.37
CA ALA A 132 -11.94 11.68 0.44
C ALA A 132 -10.92 12.66 -0.15
N ILE A 133 -10.03 13.22 0.68
CA ILE A 133 -8.93 14.09 0.24
C ILE A 133 -8.01 13.37 -0.75
N ILE A 134 -7.65 12.11 -0.47
CA ILE A 134 -6.82 11.27 -1.36
C ILE A 134 -7.49 11.10 -2.72
N ILE A 135 -8.80 10.79 -2.73
CA ILE A 135 -9.57 10.61 -3.97
C ILE A 135 -9.65 11.92 -4.77
N VAL A 136 -9.91 13.04 -4.10
CA VAL A 136 -9.97 14.36 -4.75
C VAL A 136 -8.62 14.71 -5.37
N PHE A 137 -7.51 14.55 -4.64
CA PHE A 137 -6.19 14.79 -5.18
C PHE A 137 -5.86 13.90 -6.37
N PHE A 138 -6.23 12.62 -6.29
CA PHE A 138 -6.03 11.69 -7.39
C PHE A 138 -6.80 12.13 -8.66
N ILE A 139 -8.06 12.52 -8.53
CA ILE A 139 -8.87 13.05 -9.65
C ILE A 139 -8.25 14.34 -10.20
N SER A 140 -7.82 15.26 -9.33
CA SER A 140 -7.17 16.50 -9.76
C SER A 140 -5.90 16.24 -10.59
N ILE A 141 -5.07 15.27 -10.17
CA ILE A 141 -3.86 14.89 -10.92
C ILE A 141 -4.21 14.33 -12.30
N ILE A 142 -5.24 13.47 -12.39
CA ILE A 142 -5.70 12.95 -13.69
C ILE A 142 -6.10 14.12 -14.61
N ILE A 143 -6.91 15.05 -14.12
CA ILE A 143 -7.36 16.21 -14.90
C ILE A 143 -6.16 17.04 -15.39
N VAL A 144 -5.16 17.25 -14.53
CA VAL A 144 -3.95 17.99 -14.87
C VAL A 144 -3.14 17.29 -15.95
N ILE A 145 -2.97 15.97 -15.86
CA ILE A 145 -2.23 15.16 -16.85
C ILE A 145 -2.86 15.26 -18.24
N PHE A 146 -4.20 15.22 -18.32
CA PHE A 146 -4.90 15.25 -19.61
C PHE A 146 -4.94 16.64 -20.24
N ASN A 147 -4.86 17.71 -19.45
CA ASN A 147 -5.01 19.09 -19.94
C ASN A 147 -3.68 19.83 -20.17
N ILE A 148 -2.57 19.43 -19.55
CA ILE A 148 -1.32 20.17 -19.64
C ILE A 148 -0.48 19.77 -20.87
N SER A 149 0.06 20.81 -21.54
CA SER A 149 1.05 20.68 -22.61
C SER A 149 2.38 20.08 -22.11
N GLN A 150 3.04 19.27 -22.96
CA GLN A 150 4.26 18.51 -22.63
C GLN A 150 5.40 19.34 -22.02
N LYS A 151 5.43 20.66 -22.26
CA LYS A 151 6.46 21.56 -21.74
C LYS A 151 6.52 21.63 -20.21
N HIS A 152 5.47 21.22 -19.49
CA HIS A 152 5.39 21.32 -18.02
C HIS A 152 5.41 19.97 -17.28
N ILE A 153 5.75 18.85 -17.94
CA ILE A 153 5.78 17.52 -17.32
C ILE A 153 6.66 17.46 -16.06
N GLY A 154 7.82 18.13 -16.09
CA GLY A 154 8.72 18.19 -14.93
C GLY A 154 8.08 18.83 -13.69
N LEU A 155 7.28 19.88 -13.87
CA LEU A 155 6.57 20.54 -12.78
C LEU A 155 5.47 19.64 -12.20
N ILE A 156 4.73 18.95 -13.07
CA ILE A 156 3.67 18.03 -12.63
C ILE A 156 4.26 16.89 -11.78
N ASN A 157 5.38 16.30 -12.19
CA ASN A 157 6.05 15.25 -11.43
C ASN A 157 6.45 15.72 -10.02
N THR A 158 6.94 16.96 -9.90
CA THR A 158 7.30 17.54 -8.60
C THR A 158 6.07 17.75 -7.71
N ILE A 159 4.98 18.23 -8.31
CA ILE A 159 3.70 18.44 -7.61
C ILE A 159 3.12 17.10 -7.15
N GLU A 160 3.13 16.07 -8.00
CA GLU A 160 2.68 14.72 -7.68
C GLU A 160 3.50 14.13 -6.52
N ALA A 161 4.83 14.24 -6.59
CA ALA A 161 5.70 13.77 -5.52
C ALA A 161 5.42 14.48 -4.19
N ALA A 162 5.21 15.81 -4.23
CA ALA A 162 4.84 16.58 -3.05
C ALA A 162 3.50 16.12 -2.46
N PHE A 163 2.49 15.85 -3.30
CA PHE A 163 1.21 15.32 -2.86
C PHE A 163 1.31 13.90 -2.30
N ALA A 164 2.13 13.05 -2.91
CA ALA A 164 2.38 11.69 -2.41
C ALA A 164 3.03 11.72 -1.02
N ILE A 165 4.03 12.60 -0.80
CA ILE A 165 4.65 12.82 0.50
C ILE A 165 3.62 13.31 1.52
N PHE A 166 2.86 14.37 1.18
CA PHE A 166 1.87 14.95 2.08
C PHE A 166 0.82 13.91 2.49
N ARG A 167 0.31 13.14 1.53
CA ARG A 167 -0.61 12.02 1.78
C ARG A 167 -0.03 11.03 2.78
N ASP A 168 1.17 10.51 2.50
CA ASP A 168 1.74 9.43 3.30
C ASP A 168 2.10 9.90 4.72
N ILE A 169 2.54 11.16 4.87
CA ILE A 169 2.72 11.80 6.18
C ILE A 169 1.38 11.92 6.92
N ALA A 170 0.34 12.44 6.26
CA ALA A 170 -0.97 12.61 6.89
C ALA A 170 -1.56 11.27 7.35
N VAL A 171 -1.48 10.22 6.51
CA VAL A 171 -1.91 8.86 6.87
C VAL A 171 -1.07 8.29 8.01
N SER A 172 0.25 8.43 7.94
CA SER A 172 1.16 7.92 8.97
C SER A 172 0.92 8.59 10.32
N VAL A 173 0.71 9.91 10.37
CA VAL A 173 0.41 10.64 11.61
C VAL A 173 -0.91 10.17 12.21
N ALA A 174 -1.94 9.98 11.38
CA ALA A 174 -3.22 9.44 11.82
C ALA A 174 -3.08 8.02 12.40
N PHE A 175 -2.30 7.15 11.75
CA PHE A 175 -2.05 5.78 12.21
C PHE A 175 -1.27 5.74 13.52
N VAL A 176 -0.22 6.56 13.66
CA VAL A 176 0.57 6.66 14.90
C VAL A 176 -0.31 7.17 16.05
N GLY A 177 -1.10 8.21 15.84
CA GLY A 177 -2.01 8.73 16.86
C GLY A 177 -3.01 7.67 17.35
N TYR A 178 -3.48 6.83 16.42
CA TYR A 178 -4.35 5.71 16.76
C TYR A 178 -3.61 4.60 17.51
N LEU A 179 -2.44 4.19 17.03
CA LEU A 179 -1.60 3.17 17.69
C LEU A 179 -1.26 3.55 19.12
N ILE A 180 -0.88 4.80 19.38
CA ILE A 180 -0.63 5.30 20.73
C ILE A 180 -1.88 5.17 21.61
N SER A 181 -3.05 5.42 21.04
CA SER A 181 -4.31 5.34 21.77
C SER A 181 -4.68 3.90 22.12
N ILE A 182 -4.51 2.96 21.19
CA ILE A 182 -4.67 1.52 21.46
C ILE A 182 -3.65 1.04 22.47
N TRP A 183 -2.38 1.44 22.33
CA TRP A 183 -1.31 1.00 23.23
C TRP A 183 -1.60 1.33 24.69
N LYS A 184 -2.22 2.49 24.95
CA LYS A 184 -2.63 2.92 26.28
C LYS A 184 -3.76 2.07 26.88
N LEU A 185 -4.51 1.35 26.07
CA LEU A 185 -5.62 0.50 26.53
C LEU A 185 -5.12 -0.90 26.96
N PHE A 186 -3.96 -1.34 26.48
CA PHE A 186 -3.39 -2.62 26.89
C PHE A 186 -2.76 -2.54 28.28
N VAL A 187 -3.31 -3.32 29.22
CA VAL A 187 -2.84 -3.39 30.62
C VAL A 187 -1.43 -3.99 30.73
N ASN A 188 -1.06 -4.89 29.80
CA ASN A 188 0.27 -5.50 29.70
C ASN A 188 0.69 -5.61 28.23
N PRO A 189 1.45 -4.64 27.68
CA PRO A 189 1.83 -4.67 26.27
C PRO A 189 2.76 -5.86 25.95
N CYS A 190 3.51 -6.38 26.92
CA CYS A 190 4.64 -7.27 26.67
C CYS A 190 4.33 -8.76 26.44
N SER A 191 3.08 -9.24 26.51
CA SER A 191 2.76 -10.65 26.19
C SER A 191 2.56 -10.85 24.67
N PHE A 192 3.59 -10.50 23.89
CA PHE A 192 3.51 -10.27 22.44
C PHE A 192 3.29 -11.51 21.55
N LEU A 193 3.41 -12.73 22.07
CA LEU A 193 3.60 -13.89 21.19
C LEU A 193 2.37 -14.81 21.03
N ASP A 194 1.45 -14.86 22.01
CA ASP A 194 0.35 -15.82 21.96
C ASP A 194 -1.05 -15.18 21.84
N ASN A 195 -1.14 -13.84 21.87
CA ASN A 195 -2.43 -13.16 21.87
C ASN A 195 -2.79 -12.59 20.49
N TYR A 196 -4.03 -12.83 20.07
CA TYR A 196 -4.64 -12.30 18.84
C TYR A 196 -4.49 -10.78 18.69
N GLU A 197 -4.68 -10.06 19.80
CA GLU A 197 -4.53 -8.60 19.88
C GLU A 197 -3.11 -8.14 19.51
N SER A 198 -2.11 -8.94 19.90
CA SER A 198 -0.71 -8.65 19.60
C SER A 198 -0.39 -8.86 18.11
N THR A 199 -1.00 -9.87 17.48
CA THR A 199 -0.89 -10.07 16.04
C THR A 199 -1.46 -8.87 15.29
N ILE A 200 -2.67 -8.41 15.62
CA ILE A 200 -3.26 -7.22 14.98
C ILE A 200 -2.40 -5.98 15.22
N THR A 201 -1.91 -5.78 16.45
CA THR A 201 -1.05 -4.63 16.77
C THR A 201 0.23 -4.66 15.94
N THR A 202 0.87 -5.82 15.80
CA THR A 202 2.05 -6.03 14.94
C THR A 202 1.75 -5.72 13.48
N LEU A 203 0.57 -6.12 12.97
CA LEU A 203 0.15 -5.80 11.61
C LEU A 203 -0.03 -4.30 11.40
N CYS A 204 -0.67 -3.62 12.35
CA CYS A 204 -0.82 -2.16 12.33
C CYS A 204 0.54 -1.44 12.36
N VAL A 205 1.45 -1.86 13.25
CA VAL A 205 2.81 -1.33 13.33
C VAL A 205 3.57 -1.55 12.01
N THR A 206 3.41 -2.72 11.39
CA THR A 206 4.02 -3.03 10.11
C THR A 206 3.57 -2.06 9.03
N ILE A 207 2.26 -1.85 8.87
CA ILE A 207 1.73 -0.89 7.88
C ILE A 207 2.21 0.54 8.18
N THR A 208 2.18 0.97 9.44
CA THR A 208 2.67 2.30 9.84
C THR A 208 4.15 2.48 9.52
N SER A 209 4.99 1.48 9.84
CA SER A 209 6.42 1.51 9.53
C SER A 209 6.68 1.58 8.03
N ALA A 210 5.91 0.84 7.22
CA ALA A 210 6.02 0.87 5.76
C ALA A 210 5.69 2.25 5.17
N LEU A 211 4.70 2.95 5.72
CA LEU A 211 4.37 4.33 5.32
C LEU A 211 5.50 5.31 5.64
N ILE A 212 6.12 5.19 6.82
CA ILE A 212 7.27 6.03 7.20
C ILE A 212 8.46 5.77 6.25
N VAL A 213 8.78 4.50 5.99
CA VAL A 213 9.83 4.12 5.05
C VAL A 213 9.56 4.68 3.65
N ARG A 214 8.30 4.69 3.22
CA ARG A 214 7.88 5.28 1.94
C ARG A 214 8.15 6.79 1.89
N VAL A 215 7.76 7.54 2.93
CA VAL A 215 8.03 8.99 3.01
C VAL A 215 9.54 9.26 2.93
N ILE A 216 10.33 8.52 3.69
CA ILE A 216 11.80 8.65 3.69
C ILE A 216 12.35 8.36 2.29
N SER A 217 11.87 7.31 1.62
CA SER A 217 12.34 6.92 0.29
C SER A 217 12.03 7.98 -0.77
N ILE A 218 10.81 8.52 -0.79
CA ILE A 218 10.43 9.60 -1.73
C ILE A 218 11.25 10.87 -1.47
N LEU A 219 11.49 11.22 -0.19
CA LEU A 219 12.34 12.36 0.17
C LEU A 219 13.78 12.18 -0.30
N VAL A 220 14.38 11.01 -0.03
CA VAL A 220 15.74 10.68 -0.48
C VAL A 220 15.82 10.77 -2.00
N TYR A 221 14.86 10.17 -2.71
CA TYR A 221 14.78 10.23 -4.17
C TYR A 221 14.68 11.68 -4.68
N SER A 222 13.84 12.51 -4.05
CA SER A 222 13.64 13.92 -4.43
C SER A 222 14.89 14.77 -4.20
N ILE A 223 15.60 14.56 -3.09
CA ILE A 223 16.86 15.26 -2.77
C ILE A 223 17.96 14.86 -3.76
N LEU A 224 18.15 13.56 -3.97
CA LEU A 224 19.15 13.04 -4.91
C LEU A 224 18.90 13.54 -6.34
N ARG A 225 17.64 13.63 -6.75
CA ARG A 225 17.25 14.18 -8.05
C ARG A 225 17.53 15.68 -8.17
N SER A 226 17.34 16.45 -7.09
CA SER A 226 17.57 17.90 -7.07
C SER A 226 19.06 18.27 -7.22
N GLN A 227 19.95 17.48 -6.62
CA GLN A 227 21.40 17.73 -6.65
C GLN A 227 22.04 17.41 -8.01
N ASN A 228 21.59 16.35 -8.69
CA ASN A 228 22.14 15.92 -9.97
C ASN A 228 21.37 16.54 -11.15
N LYS A 229 21.68 17.80 -11.48
CA LYS A 229 21.12 18.50 -12.66
C LYS A 229 21.54 17.86 -14.01
N THR A 230 22.60 17.04 -14.02
CA THR A 230 23.11 16.39 -15.22
C THR A 230 22.63 14.94 -15.30
N CYS A 231 21.56 14.76 -16.09
CA CYS A 231 21.23 13.59 -16.93
C CYS A 231 21.59 12.20 -16.38
N PHE A 232 20.59 11.44 -15.87
CA PHE A 232 20.41 9.97 -15.95
C PHE A 232 21.57 8.98 -15.65
N LEU A 233 22.79 9.42 -15.36
CA LEU A 233 24.02 8.64 -15.57
C LEU A 233 24.45 7.72 -14.41
N ASP A 234 23.61 7.55 -13.38
CA ASP A 234 23.83 6.56 -12.33
C ASP A 234 22.58 5.67 -12.14
N SER A 235 21.92 5.37 -13.25
CA SER A 235 20.67 4.59 -13.34
C SER A 235 20.67 3.31 -12.51
N SER A 236 21.82 2.62 -12.40
CA SER A 236 21.96 1.40 -11.61
C SER A 236 21.79 1.63 -10.10
N LYS A 237 22.29 2.75 -9.55
CA LYS A 237 22.12 3.09 -8.12
C LYS A 237 20.68 3.46 -7.81
N TYR A 238 20.03 4.22 -8.69
CA TYR A 238 18.61 4.57 -8.54
C TYR A 238 17.72 3.33 -8.63
N LEU A 239 18.05 2.39 -9.52
CA LEU A 239 17.34 1.12 -9.63
C LEU A 239 17.43 0.29 -8.35
N CYS A 240 18.62 0.22 -7.72
CA CYS A 240 18.80 -0.50 -6.46
C CYS A 240 17.97 0.10 -5.32
N ILE A 241 18.01 1.43 -5.17
CA ILE A 241 17.20 2.17 -4.17
C ILE A 241 15.72 1.90 -4.42
N PHE A 242 15.27 1.97 -5.67
CA PHE A 242 13.89 1.68 -6.05
C PHE A 242 13.49 0.25 -5.69
N ILE A 243 14.31 -0.76 -6.00
CA ILE A 243 14.02 -2.16 -5.65
C ILE A 243 13.84 -2.32 -4.14
N ILE A 244 14.76 -1.78 -3.34
CA ILE A 244 14.70 -1.87 -1.88
C ILE A 244 13.44 -1.17 -1.35
N GLU A 245 13.14 0.03 -1.86
CA GLU A 245 11.93 0.77 -1.52
C GLU A 245 10.67 -0.04 -1.80
N GLN A 246 10.53 -0.59 -3.02
CA GLN A 246 9.34 -1.35 -3.40
C GLN A 246 9.18 -2.63 -2.57
N LEU A 247 10.29 -3.30 -2.26
CA LEU A 247 10.25 -4.50 -1.43
C LEU A 247 9.84 -4.17 0.02
N LEU A 248 10.39 -3.12 0.62
CA LEU A 248 10.14 -2.79 2.02
C LEU A 248 8.80 -2.07 2.25
N SER A 249 8.46 -1.11 1.39
CA SER A 249 7.29 -0.25 1.59
C SER A 249 5.99 -0.82 1.02
N GLU A 250 6.09 -1.81 0.12
CA GLU A 250 4.92 -2.36 -0.57
C GLU A 250 4.84 -3.88 -0.47
N PHE A 251 5.87 -4.60 -0.93
CA PHE A 251 5.82 -6.06 -0.94
C PHE A 251 5.77 -6.64 0.48
N PHE A 252 6.59 -6.13 1.40
CA PHE A 252 6.64 -6.59 2.79
C PHE A 252 5.30 -6.42 3.53
N PRO A 253 4.68 -5.22 3.64
CA PRO A 253 3.40 -5.07 4.34
C PRO A 253 2.28 -5.87 3.68
N LEU A 254 2.21 -5.91 2.34
CA LEU A 254 1.20 -6.71 1.63
C LEU A 254 1.43 -8.22 1.81
N GLY A 255 2.68 -8.65 1.85
CA GLY A 255 3.10 -10.02 2.14
C GLY A 255 2.76 -10.43 3.57
N VAL A 256 2.96 -9.54 4.55
CA VAL A 256 2.59 -9.76 5.95
C VAL A 256 1.06 -9.86 6.12
N ILE A 257 0.28 -9.03 5.41
CA ILE A 257 -1.19 -9.15 5.36
C ILE A 257 -1.62 -10.50 4.76
N CYS A 258 -0.94 -10.96 3.72
CA CYS A 258 -1.22 -12.26 3.11
C CYS A 258 -0.85 -13.41 4.05
N LEU A 259 0.34 -13.36 4.65
CA LEU A 259 0.82 -14.39 5.57
C LEU A 259 -0.08 -14.53 6.81
N SER A 260 -0.54 -13.42 7.38
CA SER A 260 -1.46 -13.47 8.52
C SER A 260 -2.77 -14.19 8.18
N ARG A 261 -3.22 -14.10 6.92
CA ARG A 261 -4.38 -14.86 6.42
C ARG A 261 -4.10 -16.34 6.27
N VAL A 262 -2.95 -16.70 5.72
CA VAL A 262 -2.51 -18.11 5.61
C VAL A 262 -2.47 -18.76 7.00
N LEU A 263 -1.89 -18.06 7.98
CA LEU A 263 -1.79 -18.55 9.36
C LEU A 263 -3.16 -18.66 10.03
N ALA A 264 -4.05 -17.69 9.82
CA ALA A 264 -5.41 -17.74 10.35
C ALA A 264 -6.21 -18.95 9.80
N ASP A 265 -6.06 -19.29 8.52
CA ASP A 265 -6.73 -20.45 7.93
C ASP A 265 -6.16 -21.77 8.45
N LYS A 266 -4.84 -21.85 8.65
CA LYS A 266 -4.19 -23.03 9.24
C LYS A 266 -4.68 -23.30 10.66
N ASN A 267 -4.81 -22.27 11.50
CA ASN A 267 -5.29 -22.41 12.87
C ASN A 267 -6.75 -22.88 12.93
N ARG A 268 -7.60 -22.41 11.99
CA ARG A 268 -8.99 -22.89 11.86
C ARG A 268 -9.09 -24.37 11.47
N ALA A 269 -8.07 -24.92 10.81
CA ALA A 269 -8.05 -26.33 10.43
C ALA A 269 -7.62 -27.25 11.59
N THR A 270 -6.92 -26.71 12.59
CA THR A 270 -6.45 -27.45 13.77
C THR A 270 -7.39 -27.36 14.96
N ASP A 271 -8.15 -26.27 15.10
CA ASP A 271 -9.13 -26.12 16.16
C ASP A 271 -10.40 -26.94 15.87
N ASP A 272 -10.88 -27.65 16.90
CA ASP A 272 -12.07 -28.50 16.91
C ASP A 272 -13.28 -27.76 16.30
N PRO A 273 -14.12 -28.36 15.42
CA PRO A 273 -15.29 -27.74 14.80
C PRO A 273 -16.29 -27.05 15.76
N ASP A 274 -16.20 -27.30 17.06
CA ASP A 274 -17.00 -26.64 18.11
C ASP A 274 -16.36 -25.35 18.69
N TYR A 275 -15.08 -25.07 18.42
CA TYR A 275 -14.46 -23.79 18.78
C TYR A 275 -14.77 -22.75 17.70
N ASP A 276 -15.94 -22.14 17.85
CA ASP A 276 -16.52 -21.30 16.82
C ASP A 276 -15.78 -19.96 16.68
N PHE A 277 -14.71 -19.96 15.88
CA PHE A 277 -14.00 -18.77 15.39
C PHE A 277 -14.91 -17.81 14.57
N ARG A 278 -16.22 -18.12 14.41
CA ARG A 278 -17.22 -17.33 13.68
C ARG A 278 -17.46 -15.92 14.21
N GLN A 279 -16.95 -15.53 15.37
CA GLN A 279 -17.20 -14.19 15.89
C GLN A 279 -16.23 -13.09 15.41
N PHE A 280 -15.05 -13.40 14.84
CA PHE A 280 -13.99 -12.36 14.77
C PHE A 280 -13.17 -12.26 13.46
N ALA A 281 -13.75 -12.58 12.30
CA ALA A 281 -13.12 -12.31 10.99
C ALA A 281 -14.11 -11.90 9.88
#